data_AF-A0A534TW41-F1
#
_entry.id   AF-A0A534TW41-F1
#
_cell.length_a   1.000
_cell.length_b   1.000
_cell.length_c   1.000
_cell.angle_alpha   90.00
_cell.angle_beta   90.00
_cell.angle_gamma   90.00
#
_symmetry.space_group_name_H-M   'P 1'
#
loop_
_entity.id
_entity.type
_entity.pdbx_description
1 polymer ?
#
loop_
_entity_poly.entity_id
_entity_poly.type
_entity_poly.pdbx_seq_one_letter_code
_entity_poly.pdbx_strand_id
1 'polypeptide(L)'
;MRTSARWLILGLLVASPSHAYFLDQGRRFDFRLRAYSQVGIMTDSSEKDWPGNGPNTCVVNGKESNNKCRYSAGDLGQHRNFYYPEFDAKLTDFTPWMHQVPGLSLITPDDFKFRFAWWGFYDGLYDYLNGPWNFNRRNLKARFSQSDNINKESFTFNDENKNPRHIYARRDRINELYLDYKKGPLFLRAGRQSISWGESDDIVFMDRLNAFDLTLGAPGLYQDLDEARIPFWALRATYKVLDNWKAFSSVFGDAFVVPGVVDTTVPIDPIVGGVSPFNPDVPDPQLTANDLIKRNGFDPRTFQGLHLVVVSRQPANSWANTRWGARLTGVVARDYTVQGWFAREFPVAPTPLLTGGPGGFDEGFKDTGRFKPIPLTLIDDRGFRTPVCMDSGGKPITKRFGAVGHTPAGRTCSYAEPIVTILDRQLESVIGLSATWFSPHVNGIIRTEAEYFHDEEAVIPNQNLNPLAQVPRSILGGRIFTNTIPRTDYVRWLLGYDRFFFFRPVNPSNSFIVVAAIHGESNVFERRERDFRTAQQKPGKPATAPTSLPVCSPVALASKQCRIAPAKNFEDLKAFDND
;
A
#
# COMPACT_ATOMS: atom_id res chain seq x y z
N MET A 1 21.28 -4.36 -17.74
CA MET A 1 22.55 -4.97 -18.24
C MET A 1 22.19 -6.32 -18.81
N ARG A 2 22.30 -6.53 -20.12
CA ARG A 2 22.08 -7.86 -20.72
C ARG A 2 23.33 -8.69 -20.47
N THR A 3 23.36 -9.43 -19.37
CA THR A 3 24.44 -10.39 -19.13
C THR A 3 24.24 -11.56 -20.09
N SER A 4 25.21 -11.76 -20.97
CA SER A 4 25.30 -12.92 -21.87
C SER A 4 25.72 -14.17 -21.10
N ALA A 5 25.05 -14.48 -20.00
CA ALA A 5 25.31 -15.62 -19.15
C ALA A 5 24.06 -16.50 -19.08
N ARG A 6 23.79 -17.22 -20.17
CA ARG A 6 22.83 -18.34 -20.19
C ARG A 6 23.47 -19.58 -19.55
N TRP A 7 23.75 -19.59 -18.25
CA TRP A 7 24.18 -20.81 -17.56
C TRP A 7 23.72 -20.81 -16.09
N LEU A 8 23.04 -21.90 -15.72
CA LEU A 8 22.88 -22.50 -14.39
C LEU A 8 22.99 -21.56 -13.17
N ILE A 9 21.84 -21.22 -12.57
CA ILE A 9 21.78 -20.67 -11.22
C ILE A 9 21.96 -21.83 -10.24
N LEU A 10 23.20 -22.05 -9.79
CA LEU A 10 23.47 -22.76 -8.55
C LEU A 10 23.40 -21.72 -7.43
N GLY A 11 22.34 -21.76 -6.62
CA GLY A 11 22.20 -20.91 -5.45
C GLY A 11 23.31 -21.20 -4.45
N LEU A 12 24.27 -20.29 -4.34
CA LEU A 12 25.25 -20.28 -3.25
C LEU A 12 24.57 -19.72 -2.00
N LEU A 13 23.98 -20.60 -1.20
CA LEU A 13 23.60 -20.30 0.18
C LEU A 13 24.87 -20.18 1.02
N VAL A 14 25.47 -19.00 1.08
CA VAL A 14 26.49 -18.70 2.10
C VAL A 14 25.76 -18.34 3.38
N ALA A 15 25.46 -19.36 4.19
CA ALA A 15 24.99 -19.14 5.55
C ALA A 15 26.18 -18.69 6.41
N SER A 16 26.21 -17.40 6.79
CA SER A 16 27.16 -16.93 7.79
C SER A 16 26.71 -17.38 9.18
N PRO A 17 27.65 -17.77 10.08
CA PRO A 17 27.30 -18.11 11.46
C PRO A 17 26.64 -16.92 12.16
N SER A 18 25.56 -17.17 12.89
CA SER A 18 24.96 -16.18 13.79
C SER A 18 25.86 -16.01 15.02
N HIS A 19 26.34 -14.79 15.28
CA HIS A 19 27.07 -14.47 16.50
C HIS A 19 26.14 -13.77 17.49
N ALA A 20 26.15 -14.23 18.75
CA ALA A 20 25.43 -13.57 19.83
C ALA A 20 26.46 -12.96 20.80
N TYR A 21 26.33 -11.66 21.05
CA TYR A 21 27.18 -10.93 21.99
C TYR A 21 26.29 -10.33 23.07
N PHE A 22 26.44 -10.81 24.30
CA PHE A 22 25.75 -10.24 25.46
C PHE A 22 26.57 -9.09 26.02
N LEU A 23 25.91 -7.96 26.31
CA LEU A 23 26.59 -6.76 26.82
C LEU A 23 26.92 -6.86 28.30
N ASP A 24 26.32 -7.81 29.03
CA ASP A 24 26.60 -8.07 30.43
C ASP A 24 26.49 -9.56 30.80
N GLN A 25 27.15 -9.96 31.90
CA GLN A 25 27.11 -11.34 32.40
C GLN A 25 25.72 -11.78 32.85
N GLY A 26 24.87 -10.82 33.27
CA GLY A 26 23.49 -11.06 33.68
C GLY A 26 22.51 -11.22 32.52
N ARG A 27 22.95 -11.04 31.27
CA ARG A 27 22.10 -11.04 30.06
C ARG A 27 20.88 -10.10 30.19
N ARG A 28 21.08 -8.97 30.85
CA ARG A 28 20.07 -7.92 31.03
C ARG A 28 19.97 -7.05 29.80
N PHE A 29 21.05 -6.92 29.02
CA PHE A 29 21.07 -6.16 27.78
C PHE A 29 21.49 -7.05 26.62
N ASP A 30 20.63 -7.13 25.62
CA ASP A 30 20.83 -7.92 24.41
C ASP A 30 20.88 -6.98 23.21
N PHE A 31 21.87 -7.18 22.34
CA PHE A 31 21.96 -6.53 21.05
C PHE A 31 22.00 -7.58 19.95
N ARG A 32 21.04 -7.50 19.03
CA ARG A 32 20.90 -8.42 17.91
C ARG A 32 20.92 -7.62 16.62
N LEU A 33 21.55 -8.16 15.58
CA LEU A 33 21.56 -7.54 14.26
C LEU A 33 21.18 -8.58 13.23
N ARG A 34 20.10 -8.29 12.49
CA ARG A 34 19.78 -8.99 11.24
C ARG A 34 20.18 -8.08 10.09
N ALA A 35 21.12 -8.51 9.27
CA ALA A 35 21.50 -7.79 8.07
C ALA A 35 21.78 -8.77 6.94
N TYR A 36 21.33 -8.44 5.73
CA TYR A 36 21.54 -9.27 4.55
C TYR A 36 21.59 -8.43 3.29
N SER A 37 22.16 -9.02 2.23
CA SER A 37 22.08 -8.51 0.86
C SER A 37 21.35 -9.55 0.01
N GLN A 38 20.33 -9.10 -0.71
CA GLN A 38 19.44 -9.92 -1.52
C GLN A 38 19.48 -9.45 -2.98
N VAL A 39 19.56 -10.42 -3.88
CA VAL A 39 19.54 -10.22 -5.33
C VAL A 39 18.30 -10.92 -5.87
N GLY A 40 17.39 -10.17 -6.49
CA GLY A 40 16.20 -10.70 -7.16
C GLY A 40 16.42 -10.76 -8.66
N ILE A 41 16.25 -11.92 -9.27
CA ILE A 41 16.38 -12.13 -10.72
C ILE A 41 15.02 -12.60 -11.24
N MET A 42 14.55 -11.99 -12.33
CA MET A 42 13.30 -12.38 -12.98
C MET A 42 13.47 -13.77 -13.61
N THR A 43 12.56 -14.69 -13.29
CA THR A 43 12.58 -16.06 -13.82
C THR A 43 11.80 -16.22 -15.12
N ASP A 44 10.91 -15.26 -15.42
CA ASP A 44 10.10 -15.24 -16.62
C ASP A 44 10.25 -13.92 -17.38
N SER A 45 9.98 -13.97 -18.69
CA SER A 45 9.98 -12.79 -19.55
C SER A 45 8.58 -12.18 -19.55
N SER A 46 8.51 -10.85 -19.54
CA SER A 46 7.23 -10.15 -19.60
C SER A 46 6.58 -10.30 -20.97
N GLU A 47 5.30 -10.65 -20.98
CA GLU A 47 4.45 -10.61 -22.17
C GLU A 47 4.22 -9.17 -22.67
N LYS A 48 4.26 -8.21 -21.73
CA LYS A 48 4.06 -6.78 -22.00
C LYS A 48 5.39 -6.07 -22.24
N ASP A 49 5.34 -5.12 -23.17
CA ASP A 49 6.42 -4.17 -23.39
C ASP A 49 6.52 -3.25 -22.16
N TRP A 50 7.74 -2.91 -21.75
CA TRP A 50 7.97 -1.98 -20.66
C TRP A 50 7.26 -0.64 -20.97
N PRO A 51 6.45 -0.07 -20.04
CA PRO A 51 5.70 1.19 -20.19
C PRO A 51 6.48 2.42 -20.67
N GLY A 52 7.81 2.50 -20.47
CA GLY A 52 8.70 3.55 -20.98
C GLY A 52 8.23 5.00 -20.78
N ASN A 53 8.50 5.62 -19.62
CA ASN A 53 7.98 6.97 -19.32
C ASN A 53 8.72 8.16 -19.99
N GLY A 54 9.65 7.91 -20.91
CA GLY A 54 10.50 8.95 -21.52
C GLY A 54 10.55 8.88 -23.05
N PRO A 55 11.00 9.95 -23.74
CA PRO A 55 11.39 9.84 -25.13
C PRO A 55 12.50 8.77 -25.25
N ASN A 56 12.38 7.89 -26.24
CA ASN A 56 13.30 6.77 -26.49
C ASN A 56 13.21 5.69 -25.40
N THR A 57 12.14 4.89 -25.50
CA THR A 57 11.69 3.88 -24.51
C THR A 57 12.62 2.68 -24.32
N CYS A 58 13.71 2.59 -25.08
CA CYS A 58 14.64 1.47 -25.02
C CYS A 58 16.08 1.97 -25.16
N VAL A 59 16.79 2.07 -24.04
CA VAL A 59 18.23 2.39 -24.01
C VAL A 59 18.99 1.14 -23.56
N VAL A 60 19.72 0.51 -24.48
CA VAL A 60 20.57 -0.65 -24.21
C VAL A 60 22.02 -0.18 -24.23
N ASN A 61 22.73 -0.33 -23.10
CA ASN A 61 24.14 0.11 -22.96
C ASN A 61 24.37 1.59 -23.30
N GLY A 62 23.45 2.47 -22.89
CA GLY A 62 23.56 3.91 -23.13
C GLY A 62 23.30 4.34 -24.59
N LYS A 63 22.90 3.41 -25.47
CA LYS A 63 22.50 3.70 -26.85
C LYS A 63 21.04 3.35 -27.10
N GLU A 64 20.40 4.17 -27.91
CA GLU A 64 18.99 4.01 -28.30
C GLU A 64 18.78 2.72 -29.10
N SER A 65 17.70 2.01 -28.81
CA SER A 65 17.25 0.83 -29.55
C SER A 65 15.86 1.09 -30.09
N ASN A 66 15.66 0.81 -31.38
CA ASN A 66 14.34 0.91 -32.04
C ASN A 66 13.40 -0.28 -31.71
N ASN A 67 13.86 -1.24 -30.90
CA ASN A 67 13.05 -2.40 -30.54
C ASN A 67 12.24 -2.14 -29.26
N LYS A 68 11.03 -2.73 -29.19
CA LYS A 68 10.23 -2.78 -27.97
C LYS A 68 11.03 -3.45 -26.86
N CYS A 69 11.31 -2.71 -25.79
CA CYS A 69 12.00 -3.22 -24.61
C CYS A 69 11.00 -4.08 -23.80
N ARG A 70 11.33 -5.36 -23.59
CA ARG A 70 10.59 -6.27 -22.70
C ARG A 70 11.50 -6.68 -21.56
N TYR A 71 10.94 -6.85 -20.37
CA TYR A 71 11.63 -7.56 -19.30
C TYR A 71 11.87 -9.01 -19.76
N SER A 72 13.09 -9.49 -19.60
CA SER A 72 13.49 -10.83 -19.99
C SER A 72 13.82 -11.66 -18.75
N ALA A 73 13.59 -12.96 -18.82
CA ALA A 73 14.13 -13.89 -17.84
C ALA A 73 15.65 -13.67 -17.71
N GLY A 74 16.14 -13.54 -16.48
CA GLY A 74 17.51 -13.16 -16.15
C GLY A 74 17.74 -11.67 -15.86
N ASP A 75 16.77 -10.79 -16.13
CA ASP A 75 16.87 -9.39 -15.73
C ASP A 75 16.87 -9.25 -14.21
N LEU A 76 17.71 -8.34 -13.71
CA LEU A 76 17.81 -8.07 -12.28
C LEU A 76 16.61 -7.26 -11.81
N GLY A 77 15.72 -7.84 -11.00
CA GLY A 77 14.54 -7.18 -10.43
C GLY A 77 14.80 -6.53 -9.07
N GLN A 78 15.87 -6.87 -8.35
CA GLN A 78 16.10 -6.30 -7.02
C GLN A 78 17.56 -6.41 -6.61
N HIS A 79 18.09 -5.41 -5.90
CA HIS A 79 19.38 -5.52 -5.20
C HIS A 79 19.31 -4.83 -3.84
N ARG A 80 18.67 -5.53 -2.89
CA ARG A 80 18.27 -4.99 -1.59
C ARG A 80 19.31 -5.30 -0.53
N ASN A 81 19.75 -4.27 0.18
CA ASN A 81 20.57 -4.38 1.39
C ASN A 81 19.68 -4.02 2.57
N PHE A 82 19.52 -4.93 3.50
CA PHE A 82 18.62 -4.80 4.64
C PHE A 82 19.39 -4.80 5.95
N TYR A 83 18.94 -4.01 6.92
CA TYR A 83 19.45 -4.01 8.28
C TYR A 83 18.33 -3.83 9.30
N TYR A 84 18.44 -4.56 10.39
CA TYR A 84 17.50 -4.57 11.50
C TYR A 84 18.22 -4.80 12.84
N PRO A 85 18.90 -3.78 13.39
CA PRO A 85 19.43 -3.86 14.75
C PRO A 85 18.30 -3.79 15.77
N GLU A 86 18.38 -4.65 16.78
CA GLU A 86 17.47 -4.79 17.89
C GLU A 86 18.26 -4.64 19.19
N PHE A 87 17.69 -3.90 20.13
CA PHE A 87 18.19 -3.74 21.49
C PHE A 87 17.08 -4.06 22.46
N ASP A 88 17.31 -5.04 23.33
CA ASP A 88 16.39 -5.44 24.38
C ASP A 88 17.06 -5.22 25.75
N ALA A 89 16.31 -4.66 26.69
CA ALA A 89 16.76 -4.43 28.05
C ALA A 89 15.75 -4.99 29.06
N LYS A 90 16.22 -5.86 29.95
CA LYS A 90 15.47 -6.32 31.12
C LYS A 90 15.67 -5.34 32.26
N LEU A 91 14.64 -4.53 32.52
CA LEU A 91 14.68 -3.43 33.47
C LEU A 91 14.18 -3.80 34.88
N THR A 92 13.58 -4.99 35.05
CA THR A 92 13.05 -5.50 36.32
C THR A 92 14.05 -5.42 37.47
N ASP A 93 15.33 -5.68 37.21
CA ASP A 93 16.37 -5.70 38.24
C ASP A 93 16.69 -4.29 38.77
N PHE A 94 16.22 -3.23 38.10
CA PHE A 94 16.40 -1.83 38.49
C PHE A 94 15.14 -1.23 39.15
N THR A 95 14.05 -1.98 39.27
CA THR A 95 12.84 -1.59 40.01
C THR A 95 12.74 -2.05 41.48
N PRO A 96 13.73 -2.70 42.16
CA PRO A 96 13.58 -3.12 43.56
C PRO A 96 13.27 -1.99 44.56
N TRP A 97 13.71 -0.76 44.28
CA TRP A 97 13.43 0.41 45.13
C TRP A 97 11.92 0.66 45.28
N MET A 98 11.10 0.25 44.31
CA MET A 98 9.65 0.39 44.37
C MET A 98 9.03 -0.45 45.50
N HIS A 99 9.67 -1.55 45.91
CA HIS A 99 9.20 -2.34 47.07
C HIS A 99 9.36 -1.60 48.41
N GLN A 100 10.30 -0.65 48.47
CA GLN A 100 10.66 0.05 49.71
C GLN A 100 9.82 1.31 49.93
N VAL A 101 9.09 1.76 48.91
CA VAL A 101 8.23 2.95 48.98
C VAL A 101 6.78 2.51 49.20
N PRO A 102 6.13 2.91 50.31
CA PRO A 102 4.72 2.62 50.56
C PRO A 102 3.83 3.07 49.40
N GLY A 103 2.94 2.20 48.92
CA GLY A 103 2.07 2.44 47.77
C GLY A 103 2.66 1.99 46.43
N LEU A 104 3.95 2.23 46.18
CA LEU A 104 4.61 1.73 44.95
C LEU A 104 4.81 0.21 44.96
N SER A 105 4.88 -0.40 46.14
CA SER A 105 4.99 -1.86 46.30
C SER A 105 3.82 -2.63 45.67
N LEU A 106 2.64 -2.00 45.54
CA LEU A 106 1.46 -2.58 44.89
C LEU A 106 1.58 -2.61 43.36
N ILE A 107 2.37 -1.71 42.78
CA ILE A 107 2.59 -1.57 41.33
C ILE A 107 4.02 -1.91 40.90
N THR A 108 4.84 -2.48 41.78
CA THR A 108 6.17 -2.96 41.39
C THR A 108 6.01 -4.07 40.34
N PRO A 109 6.61 -3.94 39.14
CA PRO A 109 6.48 -4.96 38.10
C PRO A 109 7.10 -6.28 38.50
N ASP A 110 6.48 -7.38 38.08
CA ASP A 110 7.10 -8.71 38.13
C ASP A 110 8.03 -8.93 36.92
N ASP A 111 7.75 -8.26 35.79
CA ASP A 111 8.63 -8.17 34.63
C ASP A 111 8.49 -6.78 33.99
N PHE A 112 9.62 -6.11 33.75
CA PHE A 112 9.69 -4.82 33.11
C PHE A 112 10.78 -4.84 32.03
N LYS A 113 10.41 -4.58 30.79
CA LYS A 113 11.33 -4.66 29.65
C LYS A 113 11.22 -3.44 28.75
N PHE A 114 12.32 -3.12 28.09
CA PHE A 114 12.40 -2.13 27.05
C PHE A 114 12.89 -2.79 25.76
N ARG A 115 12.31 -2.39 24.64
CA ARG A 115 12.73 -2.82 23.31
C ARG A 115 12.88 -1.63 22.39
N PHE A 116 13.94 -1.65 21.60
CA PHE A 116 14.18 -0.78 20.48
C PHE A 116 14.59 -1.62 19.26
N ALA A 117 13.98 -1.38 18.11
CA ALA A 117 14.37 -1.97 16.84
C ALA A 117 14.33 -0.92 15.73
N TRP A 118 15.40 -0.85 14.95
CA TRP A 118 15.49 0.02 13.78
C TRP A 118 15.37 -0.85 12.54
N TRP A 119 14.51 -0.48 11.60
CA TRP A 119 14.38 -1.12 10.30
C TRP A 119 14.91 -0.20 9.21
N GLY A 120 15.69 -0.73 8.27
CA GLY A 120 16.02 0.02 7.08
C GLY A 120 16.51 -0.84 5.93
N PHE A 121 16.36 -0.30 4.73
CA PHE A 121 16.87 -0.92 3.52
C PHE A 121 17.41 0.10 2.53
N TYR A 122 18.27 -0.41 1.64
CA TYR A 122 18.81 0.30 0.51
C TYR A 122 18.84 -0.61 -0.72
N ASP A 123 18.15 -0.21 -1.79
CA ASP A 123 18.10 -0.94 -3.06
C ASP A 123 18.99 -0.29 -4.12
N GLY A 124 20.06 -0.99 -4.50
CA GLY A 124 21.04 -0.56 -5.49
C GLY A 124 20.50 -0.45 -6.91
N LEU A 125 19.32 -1.03 -7.17
CA LEU A 125 18.62 -0.98 -8.48
C LEU A 125 18.43 0.44 -9.00
N TYR A 126 18.22 1.38 -8.08
CA TYR A 126 17.87 2.78 -8.37
C TYR A 126 19.05 3.74 -8.44
N ASP A 127 20.27 3.27 -8.17
CA ASP A 127 21.47 4.11 -8.14
C ASP A 127 22.54 3.59 -9.12
N TYR A 128 23.30 2.55 -8.77
CA TYR A 128 24.46 2.11 -9.58
C TYR A 128 24.15 1.02 -10.61
N LEU A 129 23.06 0.27 -10.45
CA LEU A 129 22.65 -0.75 -11.44
C LEU A 129 21.88 -0.15 -12.62
N ASN A 130 21.35 1.08 -12.45
CA ASN A 130 20.66 1.90 -13.43
C ASN A 130 19.70 1.11 -14.34
N GLY A 131 18.83 0.32 -13.70
CA GLY A 131 17.86 -0.52 -14.38
C GLY A 131 16.68 0.25 -15.00
N PRO A 132 15.80 -0.46 -15.72
CA PRO A 132 14.64 0.13 -16.38
C PRO A 132 13.74 0.94 -15.43
N TRP A 133 13.54 0.45 -14.22
CA TRP A 133 12.74 1.13 -13.19
C TRP A 133 13.30 2.49 -12.78
N ASN A 134 14.63 2.63 -12.73
CA ASN A 134 15.26 3.92 -12.40
C ASN A 134 15.03 4.97 -13.50
N PHE A 135 15.04 4.54 -14.76
CA PHE A 135 14.72 5.39 -15.90
C PHE A 135 13.26 5.86 -15.82
N ASN A 136 12.31 4.94 -15.58
CA ASN A 136 10.90 5.29 -15.39
C ASN A 136 10.70 6.28 -14.24
N ARG A 137 11.36 6.02 -13.11
CA ARG A 137 11.33 6.89 -11.94
C ARG A 137 11.78 8.31 -12.25
N ARG A 138 12.85 8.47 -13.04
CA ARG A 138 13.37 9.81 -13.43
C ARG A 138 12.46 10.54 -14.41
N ASN A 139 11.75 9.80 -15.24
CA ASN A 139 10.89 10.34 -16.29
C ASN A 139 9.39 10.40 -15.93
N LEU A 140 9.02 9.95 -14.73
CA LEU A 140 7.65 10.04 -14.21
C LEU A 140 7.15 11.50 -14.22
N LYS A 141 5.98 11.71 -14.80
CA LYS A 141 5.29 12.99 -15.03
C LYS A 141 4.03 13.12 -14.16
N ALA A 142 3.25 12.04 -14.00
CA ALA A 142 2.10 12.09 -13.10
C ALA A 142 2.54 12.42 -11.67
N ARG A 143 1.74 13.25 -10.98
CA ARG A 143 1.99 13.60 -9.58
C ARG A 143 1.37 12.53 -8.69
N PHE A 144 2.17 11.95 -7.81
CA PHE A 144 1.70 11.07 -6.74
C PHE A 144 1.90 11.79 -5.42
N SER A 145 0.83 11.98 -4.67
CA SER A 145 0.86 12.80 -3.46
C SER A 145 0.11 12.15 -2.29
N GLN A 146 0.17 12.79 -1.14
CA GLN A 146 -0.57 12.46 0.05
C GLN A 146 -1.06 13.74 0.74
N SER A 147 -2.26 13.69 1.32
CA SER A 147 -2.85 14.84 2.03
C SER A 147 -3.99 14.37 2.94
N ASP A 148 -4.15 15.06 4.07
CA ASP A 148 -5.31 14.95 4.96
C ASP A 148 -6.41 15.99 4.62
N ASN A 149 -6.12 16.92 3.71
CA ASN A 149 -7.01 17.98 3.25
C ASN A 149 -7.02 18.14 1.72
N ILE A 150 -7.38 17.05 1.03
CA ILE A 150 -7.39 16.93 -0.43
C ILE A 150 -8.13 18.10 -1.11
N ASN A 151 -9.30 18.47 -0.59
CA ASN A 151 -10.16 19.50 -1.19
C ASN A 151 -9.50 20.89 -1.25
N LYS A 152 -8.52 21.15 -0.37
CA LYS A 152 -7.81 22.43 -0.31
C LYS A 152 -6.45 22.34 -1.00
N GLU A 153 -5.75 21.23 -0.82
CA GLU A 153 -4.33 21.12 -1.17
C GLU A 153 -4.11 20.47 -2.55
N SER A 154 -4.73 19.32 -2.81
CA SER A 154 -4.51 18.58 -4.05
C SER A 154 -5.04 19.32 -5.27
N PHE A 155 -6.14 20.06 -5.11
CA PHE A 155 -6.68 20.90 -6.19
C PHE A 155 -5.86 22.17 -6.47
N THR A 156 -4.80 22.42 -5.70
CA THR A 156 -3.88 23.55 -5.91
C THR A 156 -2.41 23.12 -6.01
N PHE A 157 -2.16 21.81 -6.20
CA PHE A 157 -0.82 21.21 -6.19
C PHE A 157 0.00 21.56 -4.94
N ASN A 158 -0.69 21.79 -3.82
CA ASN A 158 -0.09 22.17 -2.54
C ASN A 158 -0.04 21.00 -1.54
N ASP A 159 -0.42 19.80 -1.99
CA ASP A 159 -0.29 18.57 -1.21
C ASP A 159 1.16 18.07 -1.17
N GLU A 160 1.43 17.08 -0.32
CA GLU A 160 2.77 16.52 -0.18
C GLU A 160 3.06 15.51 -1.30
N ASN A 161 4.08 15.77 -2.12
CA ASN A 161 4.45 14.86 -3.20
C ASN A 161 5.26 13.67 -2.68
N LYS A 162 4.83 12.44 -3.01
CA LYS A 162 5.57 11.21 -2.77
C LYS A 162 6.85 11.20 -3.62
N ASN A 163 8.00 11.01 -2.99
CA ASN A 163 9.28 10.86 -3.69
C ASN A 163 9.53 9.37 -3.97
N PRO A 164 9.46 8.91 -5.24
CA PRO A 164 9.65 7.51 -5.57
C PRO A 164 11.00 6.95 -5.11
N ARG A 165 12.06 7.78 -5.08
CA ARG A 165 13.37 7.34 -4.59
C ARG A 165 13.36 7.03 -3.09
N HIS A 166 12.64 7.82 -2.28
CA HIS A 166 12.53 7.59 -0.84
C HIS A 166 11.57 6.45 -0.49
N ILE A 167 10.78 5.98 -1.47
CA ILE A 167 9.88 4.85 -1.29
C ILE A 167 10.58 3.56 -1.71
N TYR A 168 11.18 3.53 -2.91
CA TYR A 168 11.73 2.30 -3.50
C TYR A 168 13.23 2.11 -3.36
N ALA A 169 14.03 3.18 -3.28
CA ALA A 169 15.49 3.04 -3.28
C ALA A 169 16.07 2.98 -1.87
N ARG A 170 15.49 3.72 -0.92
CA ARG A 170 15.96 3.72 0.48
C ARG A 170 14.85 4.15 1.40
N ARG A 171 14.72 3.46 2.53
CA ARG A 171 13.87 3.90 3.64
C ARG A 171 14.39 3.31 4.94
N ASP A 172 14.22 4.09 6.00
CA ASP A 172 14.53 3.68 7.35
C ASP A 172 13.44 4.19 8.30
N ARG A 173 13.20 3.45 9.38
CA ARG A 173 12.21 3.81 10.41
C ARG A 173 12.53 3.14 11.74
N ILE A 174 12.17 3.79 12.84
CA ILE A 174 12.02 3.09 14.11
C ILE A 174 10.88 2.09 13.93
N ASN A 175 11.19 0.81 14.01
CA ASN A 175 10.21 -0.25 13.85
C ASN A 175 9.55 -0.51 15.19
N GLU A 176 10.33 -0.88 16.21
CA GLU A 176 9.79 -1.15 17.54
C GLU A 176 10.43 -0.22 18.56
N LEU A 177 9.63 0.35 19.44
CA LEU A 177 10.08 1.18 20.55
C LEU A 177 9.01 1.14 21.63
N TYR A 178 9.11 0.20 22.56
CA TYR A 178 8.07 0.00 23.57
C TYR A 178 8.62 -0.44 24.92
N LEU A 179 7.77 -0.28 25.93
CA LEU A 179 7.94 -0.81 27.28
C LEU A 179 6.90 -1.89 27.54
N ASP A 180 7.36 -3.02 28.09
CA ASP A 180 6.51 -4.08 28.60
C ASP A 180 6.48 -4.02 30.12
N TYR A 181 5.28 -4.06 30.68
CA TYR A 181 5.03 -4.10 32.11
C TYR A 181 4.14 -5.30 32.41
N LYS A 182 4.57 -6.17 33.32
CA LYS A 182 3.79 -7.31 33.79
C LYS A 182 3.62 -7.23 35.31
N LYS A 183 2.39 -7.41 35.79
CA LYS A 183 2.08 -7.56 37.20
C LYS A 183 0.92 -8.53 37.40
N GLY A 184 1.19 -9.68 38.01
CA GLY A 184 0.21 -10.74 38.20
C GLY A 184 -0.47 -11.15 36.89
N PRO A 185 -1.82 -11.10 36.79
CA PRO A 185 -2.55 -11.48 35.59
C PRO A 185 -2.53 -10.42 34.47
N LEU A 186 -2.02 -9.22 34.74
CA LEU A 186 -2.01 -8.10 33.80
C LEU A 186 -0.66 -7.98 33.09
N PHE A 187 -0.72 -7.85 31.77
CA PHE A 187 0.38 -7.44 30.90
C PHE A 187 -0.02 -6.18 30.15
N LEU A 188 0.87 -5.19 30.13
CA LEU A 188 0.72 -3.93 29.40
C LEU A 188 1.93 -3.73 28.50
N ARG A 189 1.69 -3.27 27.27
CA ARG A 189 2.73 -2.83 26.34
C ARG A 189 2.38 -1.45 25.82
N ALA A 190 3.28 -0.49 26.02
CA ALA A 190 3.09 0.89 25.57
C ALA A 190 4.26 1.33 24.69
N GLY A 191 3.94 1.83 23.49
CA GLY A 191 4.92 2.34 22.54
C GLY A 191 4.68 1.84 21.12
N ARG A 192 5.68 1.99 20.27
CA ARG A 192 5.64 1.58 18.87
C ARG A 192 5.83 0.08 18.74
N GLN A 193 4.82 -0.63 18.27
CA GLN A 193 4.74 -2.09 18.26
C GLN A 193 3.93 -2.61 17.06
N SER A 194 4.13 -3.88 16.71
CA SER A 194 3.24 -4.62 15.81
C SER A 194 2.20 -5.40 16.61
N ILE A 195 0.96 -5.45 16.12
CA ILE A 195 -0.16 -6.18 16.73
C ILE A 195 -0.74 -7.16 15.71
N SER A 196 -0.57 -8.46 15.91
CA SER A 196 -1.13 -9.50 15.03
C SER A 196 -2.00 -10.43 15.86
N TRP A 197 -3.21 -10.69 15.36
CA TRP A 197 -4.20 -11.57 15.99
C TRP A 197 -4.67 -12.69 15.08
N GLY A 198 -4.55 -12.59 13.76
CA GLY A 198 -5.03 -13.61 12.84
C GLY A 198 -4.16 -14.87 12.83
N GLU A 199 -4.69 -15.94 12.24
CA GLU A 199 -3.98 -17.20 12.00
C GLU A 199 -3.32 -17.21 10.61
N SER A 200 -3.74 -16.32 9.72
CA SER A 200 -3.16 -16.11 8.38
C SER A 200 -1.79 -15.41 8.44
N ASP A 201 -0.71 -16.16 8.60
CA ASP A 201 0.68 -15.64 8.65
C ASP A 201 1.38 -15.60 7.27
N ASP A 202 0.83 -16.26 6.26
CA ASP A 202 1.53 -16.46 4.98
C ASP A 202 1.37 -15.28 4.00
N ILE A 203 0.17 -14.70 3.92
CA ILE A 203 -0.15 -13.53 3.08
C ILE A 203 -1.08 -12.57 3.82
N VAL A 204 -0.95 -11.27 3.51
CA VAL A 204 -1.86 -10.24 4.04
C VAL A 204 -3.21 -10.36 3.35
N PHE A 205 -4.10 -11.14 3.95
CA PHE A 205 -5.47 -11.30 3.47
C PHE A 205 -6.48 -10.86 4.54
N MET A 206 -6.36 -11.45 5.73
CA MET A 206 -7.31 -11.30 6.85
C MET A 206 -6.73 -10.52 8.04
N ASP A 207 -5.52 -10.87 8.51
CA ASP A 207 -4.89 -10.08 9.57
C ASP A 207 -4.40 -8.71 9.06
N ARG A 208 -5.28 -7.72 9.15
CA ARG A 208 -5.09 -6.34 8.69
C ARG A 208 -4.92 -5.34 9.84
N LEU A 209 -4.76 -5.84 11.07
CA LEU A 209 -4.55 -4.98 12.25
C LEU A 209 -3.36 -4.06 12.07
N ASN A 210 -2.30 -4.55 11.42
CA ASN A 210 -1.18 -3.72 10.99
C ASN A 210 -1.33 -3.20 9.55
N ALA A 211 -0.72 -2.05 9.31
CA ALA A 211 -0.58 -1.50 7.98
C ALA A 211 0.59 -2.23 7.30
N PHE A 212 0.55 -2.30 5.98
CA PHE A 212 1.60 -2.95 5.20
C PHE A 212 2.15 -2.03 4.13
N ASP A 213 3.41 -2.25 3.79
CA ASP A 213 4.04 -1.61 2.65
C ASP A 213 3.71 -2.37 1.36
N LEU A 214 2.69 -1.88 0.63
CA LEU A 214 2.24 -2.46 -0.63
C LEU A 214 3.18 -2.17 -1.80
N THR A 215 4.24 -1.37 -1.57
CA THR A 215 5.26 -1.09 -2.58
C THR A 215 6.21 -2.27 -2.80
N LEU A 216 6.16 -3.25 -1.90
CA LEU A 216 6.93 -4.49 -1.93
C LEU A 216 6.19 -5.63 -2.66
N GLY A 217 5.12 -5.31 -3.40
CA GLY A 217 4.25 -6.27 -4.05
C GLY A 217 3.23 -6.84 -3.07
N ALA A 218 2.81 -8.08 -3.29
CA ALA A 218 2.00 -8.82 -2.33
C ALA A 218 2.84 -9.21 -1.10
N PRO A 219 2.59 -8.61 0.09
CA PRO A 219 3.35 -8.93 1.29
C PRO A 219 3.14 -10.39 1.70
N GLY A 220 4.23 -11.08 2.06
CA GLY A 220 4.24 -12.52 2.30
C GLY A 220 4.62 -13.36 1.07
N LEU A 221 4.45 -12.84 -0.14
CA LEU A 221 4.87 -13.53 -1.38
C LEU A 221 6.25 -13.06 -1.89
N TYR A 222 6.45 -11.76 -2.05
CA TYR A 222 7.69 -11.21 -2.61
C TYR A 222 8.68 -10.74 -1.54
N GLN A 223 8.17 -10.27 -0.41
CA GLN A 223 8.95 -9.89 0.75
C GLN A 223 8.31 -10.49 1.99
N ASP A 224 9.17 -10.85 2.95
CA ASP A 224 8.77 -11.28 4.28
C ASP A 224 7.73 -10.33 4.91
N LEU A 225 6.70 -10.93 5.50
CA LEU A 225 5.58 -10.24 6.12
C LEU A 225 6.06 -9.28 7.21
N ASP A 226 7.01 -9.72 8.02
CA ASP A 226 7.60 -8.94 9.12
C ASP A 226 8.28 -7.66 8.62
N GLU A 227 8.87 -7.69 7.42
CA GLU A 227 9.51 -6.50 6.84
C GLU A 227 8.51 -5.54 6.21
N ALA A 228 7.46 -6.07 5.59
CA ALA A 228 6.41 -5.27 4.98
C ALA A 228 5.50 -4.62 6.02
N ARG A 229 5.36 -5.24 7.20
CA ARG A 229 4.52 -4.77 8.29
C ARG A 229 4.99 -3.44 8.86
N ILE A 230 4.07 -2.50 9.00
CA ILE A 230 4.30 -1.16 9.53
C ILE A 230 3.71 -1.10 10.95
N PRO A 231 4.56 -1.00 11.99
CA PRO A 231 4.12 -0.94 13.38
C PRO A 231 3.47 0.42 13.71
N PHE A 232 2.83 0.52 14.88
CA PHE A 232 2.14 1.74 15.34
C PHE A 232 2.41 2.07 16.79
N TRP A 233 2.24 3.35 17.13
CA TRP A 233 2.21 3.80 18.52
C TRP A 233 0.91 3.38 19.21
N ALA A 234 0.96 2.28 19.95
CA ALA A 234 -0.20 1.68 20.57
C ALA A 234 -0.01 1.47 22.08
N LEU A 235 -1.15 1.41 22.78
CA LEU A 235 -1.25 0.80 24.10
C LEU A 235 -1.98 -0.54 23.94
N ARG A 236 -1.38 -1.62 24.44
CA ARG A 236 -1.96 -2.96 24.46
C ARG A 236 -2.02 -3.48 25.88
N ALA A 237 -3.10 -4.17 26.21
CA ALA A 237 -3.32 -4.78 27.51
C ALA A 237 -3.82 -6.22 27.31
N THR A 238 -3.19 -7.16 27.98
CA THR A 238 -3.65 -8.54 28.06
C THR A 238 -3.89 -8.91 29.53
N TYR A 239 -5.04 -9.49 29.82
CA TYR A 239 -5.43 -9.93 31.15
C TYR A 239 -5.78 -11.42 31.14
N LYS A 240 -5.17 -12.19 32.05
CA LYS A 240 -5.53 -13.60 32.25
C LYS A 240 -6.86 -13.68 33.01
N VAL A 241 -7.93 -14.05 32.30
CA VAL A 241 -9.31 -14.06 32.81
C VAL A 241 -9.59 -15.34 33.59
N LEU A 242 -9.23 -16.49 33.03
CA LEU A 242 -9.48 -17.80 33.63
C LEU A 242 -8.25 -18.69 33.51
N ASP A 243 -8.10 -19.58 34.48
CA ASP A 243 -7.09 -20.63 34.50
C ASP A 243 -7.73 -21.93 34.98
N ASN A 244 -7.53 -23.03 34.24
CA ASN A 244 -7.95 -24.38 34.61
C ASN A 244 -9.43 -24.50 35.06
N TRP A 245 -10.36 -23.94 34.29
CA TRP A 245 -11.79 -24.01 34.58
C TRP A 245 -12.53 -24.97 33.65
N LYS A 246 -12.75 -26.21 34.14
CA LYS A 246 -13.45 -27.28 33.41
C LYS A 246 -12.83 -27.51 32.02
N ALA A 247 -13.58 -27.22 30.96
CA ALA A 247 -13.14 -27.36 29.57
C ALA A 247 -12.16 -26.25 29.15
N PHE A 248 -12.08 -25.13 29.86
CA PHE A 248 -11.18 -24.03 29.53
C PHE A 248 -9.86 -24.20 30.29
N SER A 249 -8.78 -24.49 29.57
CA SER A 249 -7.44 -24.57 30.16
C SER A 249 -6.90 -23.19 30.52
N SER A 250 -7.10 -22.20 29.64
CA SER A 250 -6.77 -20.80 29.89
C SER A 250 -7.61 -19.89 29.01
N VAL A 251 -7.94 -18.70 29.52
CA VAL A 251 -8.64 -17.65 28.76
C VAL A 251 -7.98 -16.30 29.03
N PHE A 252 -7.73 -15.55 27.96
CA PHE A 252 -7.12 -14.23 27.98
C PHE A 252 -8.01 -13.22 27.27
N GLY A 253 -8.21 -12.07 27.90
CA GLY A 253 -8.74 -10.89 27.25
C GLY A 253 -7.58 -10.01 26.80
N ASP A 254 -7.54 -9.65 25.52
CA ASP A 254 -6.52 -8.80 24.93
C ASP A 254 -7.19 -7.59 24.28
N ALA A 255 -6.65 -6.40 24.46
CA ALA A 255 -7.19 -5.18 23.89
C ALA A 255 -6.06 -4.24 23.50
N PHE A 256 -6.30 -3.45 22.45
CA PHE A 256 -5.38 -2.39 22.07
C PHE A 256 -6.11 -1.11 21.68
N VAL A 257 -5.38 -0.01 21.75
CA VAL A 257 -5.78 1.28 21.21
C VAL A 257 -4.59 1.95 20.55
N VAL A 258 -4.82 2.50 19.36
CA VAL A 258 -3.90 3.37 18.63
C VAL A 258 -4.56 4.74 18.57
N PRO A 259 -4.20 5.68 19.47
CA PRO A 259 -4.81 6.99 19.51
C PRO A 259 -4.60 7.74 18.19
N GLY A 260 -5.69 8.14 17.52
CA GLY A 260 -5.59 8.80 16.22
C GLY A 260 -4.95 10.20 16.29
N VAL A 261 -4.80 10.78 17.47
CA VAL A 261 -4.00 12.01 17.68
C VAL A 261 -2.49 11.75 17.70
N VAL A 262 -2.06 10.50 17.87
CA VAL A 262 -0.66 10.06 17.93
C VAL A 262 -0.24 9.39 16.62
N ASP A 263 -1.06 8.47 16.10
CA ASP A 263 -0.68 7.63 14.96
C ASP A 263 -1.88 7.25 14.08
N THR A 264 -1.92 7.84 12.89
CA THR A 264 -2.89 7.56 11.81
C THR A 264 -2.25 6.82 10.63
N THR A 265 -1.13 6.13 10.86
CA THR A 265 -0.37 5.46 9.81
C THR A 265 -1.24 4.49 9.02
N VAL A 266 -1.29 4.69 7.71
CA VAL A 266 -1.95 3.83 6.73
C VAL A 266 -0.91 3.09 5.86
N PRO A 267 -1.33 2.03 5.15
CA PRO A 267 -0.49 1.36 4.16
C PRO A 267 0.12 2.32 3.13
N ILE A 268 1.32 1.98 2.64
CA ILE A 268 2.01 2.79 1.63
C ILE A 268 1.59 2.30 0.25
N ASP A 269 0.92 3.18 -0.52
CA ASP A 269 0.43 2.83 -1.86
C ASP A 269 1.57 2.70 -2.89
N PRO A 270 1.49 1.73 -3.81
CA PRO A 270 2.40 1.66 -4.94
C PRO A 270 2.21 2.83 -5.91
N ILE A 271 3.31 3.26 -6.52
CA ILE A 271 3.32 4.30 -7.56
C ILE A 271 3.32 3.62 -8.93
N VAL A 272 2.32 3.91 -9.76
CA VAL A 272 2.25 3.33 -11.12
C VAL A 272 3.25 3.99 -12.08
N GLY A 273 3.36 3.49 -13.32
CA GLY A 273 4.34 3.98 -14.29
C GLY A 273 5.62 3.12 -14.35
N GLY A 274 5.57 1.85 -13.94
CA GLY A 274 6.71 0.94 -14.00
C GLY A 274 7.93 1.38 -13.17
N VAL A 275 7.73 2.14 -12.09
CA VAL A 275 8.85 2.64 -11.26
C VAL A 275 9.43 1.58 -10.32
N SER A 276 8.82 0.40 -10.23
CA SER A 276 9.26 -0.75 -9.44
C SER A 276 8.87 -2.05 -10.14
N PRO A 277 9.67 -3.13 -10.00
CA PRO A 277 9.31 -4.46 -10.52
C PRO A 277 8.13 -5.08 -9.79
N PHE A 278 7.80 -4.59 -8.59
CA PHE A 278 6.69 -5.09 -7.78
C PHE A 278 5.38 -4.32 -7.98
N ASN A 279 5.39 -3.28 -8.81
CA ASN A 279 4.20 -2.47 -9.10
C ASN A 279 3.55 -2.91 -10.41
N PRO A 280 2.25 -2.61 -10.61
CA PRO A 280 1.59 -2.81 -11.89
C PRO A 280 2.34 -2.14 -13.04
N ASP A 281 2.60 -2.91 -14.09
CA ASP A 281 3.33 -2.45 -15.28
C ASP A 281 2.39 -1.70 -16.24
N VAL A 282 1.96 -0.52 -15.81
CA VAL A 282 1.11 0.39 -16.58
C VAL A 282 1.87 1.66 -16.95
N PRO A 283 1.63 2.24 -18.14
CA PRO A 283 2.21 3.53 -18.53
C PRO A 283 1.88 4.64 -17.55
N ASP A 284 2.76 5.65 -17.48
CA ASP A 284 2.48 6.86 -16.73
C ASP A 284 1.11 7.44 -17.15
N PRO A 285 0.18 7.65 -16.20
CA PRO A 285 -1.13 8.21 -16.48
C PRO A 285 -1.09 9.56 -17.22
N GLN A 286 -0.12 10.43 -16.90
CA GLN A 286 0.04 11.73 -17.56
C GLN A 286 0.45 11.59 -19.03
N LEU A 287 1.29 10.62 -19.36
CA LEU A 287 1.66 10.36 -20.75
C LEU A 287 0.47 9.83 -21.55
N THR A 288 -0.32 8.97 -20.94
CA THR A 288 -1.57 8.47 -21.53
C THR A 288 -2.55 9.63 -21.78
N ALA A 289 -2.69 10.55 -20.83
CA ALA A 289 -3.51 11.76 -20.98
C ALA A 289 -2.97 12.68 -22.09
N ASN A 290 -1.66 12.91 -22.13
CA ASN A 290 -1.02 13.74 -23.17
C ASN A 290 -1.23 13.18 -24.58
N ASP A 291 -1.16 11.85 -24.75
CA ASP A 291 -1.45 11.20 -26.03
C ASP A 291 -2.92 11.37 -26.45
N LEU A 292 -3.86 11.26 -25.50
CA LEU A 292 -5.28 11.54 -25.77
C LEU A 292 -5.51 13.00 -26.17
N ILE A 293 -4.88 13.95 -25.47
CA ILE A 293 -4.93 15.39 -25.78
C ILE A 293 -4.40 15.63 -27.21
N LYS A 294 -3.27 15.01 -27.55
CA LYS A 294 -2.67 15.07 -28.89
C LYS A 294 -3.57 14.54 -29.99
N ARG A 295 -4.20 13.37 -29.78
CA ARG A 295 -5.17 12.78 -30.73
C ARG A 295 -6.40 13.66 -30.97
N ASN A 296 -6.73 14.54 -30.03
CA ASN A 296 -7.83 15.50 -30.13
C ASN A 296 -7.39 16.86 -30.72
N GLY A 297 -6.18 16.96 -31.29
CA GLY A 297 -5.72 18.13 -32.04
C GLY A 297 -4.93 19.17 -31.24
N PHE A 298 -4.60 18.90 -29.97
CA PHE A 298 -3.82 19.81 -29.13
C PHE A 298 -2.40 19.25 -28.91
N ASP A 299 -1.36 19.96 -29.36
CA ASP A 299 0.03 19.51 -29.11
C ASP A 299 0.44 19.82 -27.65
N PRO A 300 0.78 18.80 -26.83
CA PRO A 300 1.22 18.98 -25.45
C PRO A 300 2.42 19.92 -25.27
N ARG A 301 3.21 20.14 -26.33
CA ARG A 301 4.35 21.10 -26.33
C ARG A 301 3.91 22.56 -26.34
N THR A 302 2.72 22.82 -26.86
CA THR A 302 2.15 24.17 -27.01
C THR A 302 0.95 24.41 -26.10
N PHE A 303 0.41 23.33 -25.53
CA PHE A 303 -0.74 23.37 -24.65
C PHE A 303 -0.64 22.30 -23.56
N GLN A 304 -0.53 22.72 -22.30
CA GLN A 304 -0.53 21.81 -21.15
C GLN A 304 -1.44 22.37 -20.03
N GLY A 305 -2.76 22.22 -20.20
CA GLY A 305 -3.75 22.75 -19.26
C GLY A 305 -4.09 21.81 -18.11
N LEU A 306 -3.76 20.53 -18.20
CA LEU A 306 -4.20 19.51 -17.25
C LEU A 306 -3.02 18.69 -16.74
N HIS A 307 -3.04 18.40 -15.44
CA HIS A 307 -2.04 17.54 -14.82
C HIS A 307 -2.70 16.53 -13.88
N LEU A 308 -2.38 15.25 -14.04
CA LEU A 308 -2.92 14.17 -13.24
C LEU A 308 -2.26 14.12 -11.88
N VAL A 309 -3.11 14.05 -10.85
CA VAL A 309 -2.73 13.93 -9.44
C VAL A 309 -3.40 12.68 -8.88
N VAL A 310 -2.60 11.70 -8.48
CA VAL A 310 -3.07 10.54 -7.70
C VAL A 310 -2.69 10.80 -6.25
N VAL A 311 -3.68 11.10 -5.42
CA VAL A 311 -3.48 11.47 -4.02
C VAL A 311 -3.94 10.37 -3.09
N SER A 312 -3.07 9.97 -2.17
CA SER A 312 -3.40 9.10 -1.04
C SER A 312 -4.04 9.90 0.08
N ARG A 313 -5.28 9.58 0.46
CA ARG A 313 -5.92 10.23 1.61
C ARG A 313 -5.23 9.76 2.89
N GLN A 314 -4.62 10.70 3.61
CA GLN A 314 -4.10 10.46 4.94
C GLN A 314 -5.18 10.80 5.96
N PRO A 315 -5.48 9.93 6.94
CA PRO A 315 -6.42 10.29 8.01
C PRO A 315 -5.84 11.42 8.86
N ALA A 316 -6.62 12.48 9.10
CA ALA A 316 -6.19 13.59 9.95
C ALA A 316 -5.90 13.12 11.38
N ASN A 317 -4.89 13.71 12.04
CA ASN A 317 -4.52 13.38 13.43
C ASN A 317 -5.61 13.83 14.41
N SER A 318 -6.59 12.95 14.65
CA SER A 318 -7.78 13.25 15.46
C SER A 318 -8.30 12.00 16.16
N TRP A 319 -9.04 12.19 17.25
CA TRP A 319 -9.65 11.08 18.00
C TRP A 319 -10.65 10.26 17.18
N ALA A 320 -11.26 10.86 16.15
CA ALA A 320 -12.18 10.16 15.25
C ALA A 320 -11.50 9.04 14.45
N ASN A 321 -10.18 9.15 14.24
CA ASN A 321 -9.35 8.19 13.53
C ASN A 321 -8.62 7.21 14.47
N THR A 322 -9.12 7.06 15.71
CA THR A 322 -8.59 6.10 16.68
C THR A 322 -8.93 4.67 16.28
N ARG A 323 -7.91 3.82 16.19
CA ARG A 323 -8.06 2.37 16.01
C ARG A 323 -8.07 1.68 17.36
N TRP A 324 -8.86 0.64 17.49
CA TRP A 324 -8.90 -0.15 18.70
C TRP A 324 -9.47 -1.52 18.41
N GLY A 325 -9.17 -2.48 19.26
CA GLY A 325 -9.77 -3.79 19.18
C GLY A 325 -9.81 -4.46 20.54
N ALA A 326 -10.68 -5.46 20.65
CA ALA A 326 -10.75 -6.38 21.78
C ALA A 326 -10.85 -7.81 21.25
N ARG A 327 -10.10 -8.71 21.87
CA ARG A 327 -10.02 -10.13 21.56
C ARG A 327 -10.18 -10.95 22.83
N LEU A 328 -10.93 -12.03 22.72
CA LEU A 328 -10.95 -13.11 23.70
C LEU A 328 -10.30 -14.34 23.06
N THR A 329 -9.26 -14.86 23.67
CA THR A 329 -8.55 -16.06 23.20
C THR A 329 -8.45 -17.07 24.33
N GLY A 330 -8.52 -18.35 24.01
CA GLY A 330 -8.40 -19.40 25.02
C GLY A 330 -8.13 -20.78 24.44
N VAL A 331 -7.67 -21.66 25.33
CA VAL A 331 -7.45 -23.07 25.03
C VAL A 331 -8.61 -23.87 25.60
N VAL A 332 -9.37 -24.53 24.73
CA VAL A 332 -10.54 -25.35 25.04
C VAL A 332 -10.17 -26.83 24.89
N ALA A 333 -10.58 -27.63 25.86
CA ALA A 333 -10.33 -29.07 25.93
C ALA A 333 -8.86 -29.47 25.73
N ARG A 334 -7.91 -28.58 26.08
CA ARG A 334 -6.44 -28.71 25.94
C ARG A 334 -5.89 -28.74 24.51
N ASP A 335 -6.73 -29.03 23.52
CA ASP A 335 -6.28 -29.29 22.14
C ASP A 335 -6.72 -28.21 21.14
N TYR A 336 -7.68 -27.35 21.50
CA TYR A 336 -8.25 -26.34 20.61
C TYR A 336 -7.88 -24.94 21.09
N THR A 337 -7.12 -24.21 20.28
CA THR A 337 -6.95 -22.76 20.46
C THR A 337 -8.08 -22.08 19.72
N VAL A 338 -8.92 -21.33 20.42
CA VAL A 338 -10.03 -20.58 19.85
C VAL A 338 -9.93 -19.12 20.24
N GLN A 339 -10.32 -18.25 19.33
CA GLN A 339 -10.37 -16.82 19.61
C GLN A 339 -11.45 -16.13 18.80
N GLY A 340 -11.96 -15.05 19.37
CA GLY A 340 -12.86 -14.12 18.70
C GLY A 340 -12.47 -12.70 19.02
N TRP A 341 -12.59 -11.82 18.02
CA TRP A 341 -12.21 -10.42 18.16
C TRP A 341 -13.17 -9.49 17.43
N PHE A 342 -13.17 -8.26 17.90
CA PHE A 342 -13.70 -7.10 17.21
C PHE A 342 -12.58 -6.06 17.10
N ALA A 343 -12.40 -5.48 15.93
CA ALA A 343 -11.44 -4.41 15.71
C ALA A 343 -12.03 -3.31 14.82
N ARG A 344 -11.53 -2.09 15.03
CA ARG A 344 -11.76 -0.95 14.15
C ARG A 344 -10.43 -0.48 13.58
N GLU A 345 -10.27 -0.61 12.27
CA GLU A 345 -8.99 -0.45 11.58
C GLU A 345 -9.14 0.14 10.18
N PHE A 346 -8.01 0.46 9.51
CA PHE A 346 -8.02 0.95 8.13
C PHE A 346 -7.80 -0.21 7.16
N PRO A 347 -8.47 -0.22 5.99
CA PRO A 347 -8.26 -1.23 4.98
C PRO A 347 -6.84 -1.16 4.42
N VAL A 348 -6.34 -2.33 4.00
CA VAL A 348 -5.01 -2.46 3.40
C VAL A 348 -4.97 -1.78 2.03
N ALA A 349 -5.83 -2.21 1.11
CA ALA A 349 -5.96 -1.63 -0.21
C ALA A 349 -6.82 -0.36 -0.17
N PRO A 350 -6.46 0.71 -0.89
CA PRO A 350 -7.31 1.89 -0.99
C PRO A 350 -8.42 1.70 -2.03
N THR A 351 -9.52 2.43 -1.86
CA THR A 351 -10.56 2.53 -2.88
C THR A 351 -10.34 3.78 -3.74
N PRO A 352 -10.12 3.65 -5.05
CA PRO A 352 -9.94 4.81 -5.90
C PRO A 352 -11.27 5.52 -6.14
N LEU A 353 -11.23 6.85 -6.12
CA LEU A 353 -12.31 7.75 -6.44
C LEU A 353 -11.78 8.81 -7.41
N LEU A 354 -12.21 8.72 -8.65
CA LEU A 354 -11.94 9.73 -9.65
C LEU A 354 -12.78 10.96 -9.31
N THR A 355 -12.18 11.98 -8.71
CA THR A 355 -12.90 13.21 -8.43
C THR A 355 -12.63 14.19 -9.56
N GLY A 356 -13.71 14.67 -10.17
CA GLY A 356 -13.61 15.78 -11.11
C GLY A 356 -13.51 17.12 -10.42
N GLY A 357 -13.71 17.23 -9.10
CA GLY A 357 -14.10 18.53 -8.53
C GLY A 357 -15.14 19.23 -9.43
N PRO A 358 -15.20 20.56 -9.43
CA PRO A 358 -15.69 21.30 -10.58
C PRO A 358 -14.69 21.24 -11.75
N GLY A 359 -13.37 21.39 -11.51
CA GLY A 359 -12.41 21.86 -12.52
C GLY A 359 -11.65 20.83 -13.37
N GLY A 360 -12.32 19.83 -13.92
CA GLY A 360 -11.80 19.19 -15.14
C GLY A 360 -12.13 20.06 -16.34
N PHE A 361 -11.25 20.99 -16.73
CA PHE A 361 -11.45 21.94 -17.84
C PHE A 361 -12.41 23.13 -17.56
N ASP A 362 -12.81 23.42 -16.32
CA ASP A 362 -13.74 24.52 -16.03
C ASP A 362 -13.21 25.89 -16.49
N GLU A 363 -11.93 26.19 -16.24
CA GLU A 363 -11.32 27.44 -16.70
C GLU A 363 -11.16 27.45 -18.23
N GLY A 364 -10.88 26.29 -18.84
CA GLY A 364 -10.79 26.13 -20.29
C GLY A 364 -12.11 26.40 -21.02
N PHE A 365 -13.25 26.04 -20.41
CA PHE A 365 -14.60 26.21 -20.97
C PHE A 365 -15.40 27.36 -20.36
N LYS A 366 -14.81 28.13 -19.42
CA LYS A 366 -15.47 29.19 -18.64
C LYS A 366 -16.74 28.70 -17.92
N ASP A 367 -16.73 27.46 -17.48
CA ASP A 367 -17.89 26.75 -16.93
C ASP A 367 -18.00 26.98 -15.41
N THR A 368 -17.96 28.24 -15.00
CA THR A 368 -17.97 28.64 -13.60
C THR A 368 -19.40 28.69 -13.08
N GLY A 369 -19.90 27.54 -12.63
CA GLY A 369 -21.21 27.43 -11.97
C GLY A 369 -21.25 28.09 -10.58
N ARG A 370 -22.08 27.54 -9.66
CA ARG A 370 -22.23 28.03 -8.27
C ARG A 370 -20.99 27.78 -7.38
N PHE A 371 -19.95 27.15 -7.92
CA PHE A 371 -18.72 26.78 -7.23
C PHE A 371 -17.60 27.75 -7.58
N LYS A 372 -16.68 28.02 -6.63
CA LYS A 372 -15.52 28.86 -6.91
C LYS A 372 -14.63 28.17 -7.95
N PRO A 373 -14.16 28.88 -9.00
CA PRO A 373 -13.20 28.33 -9.93
C PRO A 373 -11.95 27.84 -9.18
N ILE A 374 -11.41 26.70 -9.60
CA ILE A 374 -10.14 26.21 -9.08
C ILE A 374 -9.04 27.12 -9.64
N PRO A 375 -8.19 27.71 -8.79
CA PRO A 375 -7.17 28.63 -9.29
C PRO A 375 -6.14 27.90 -10.15
N LEU A 376 -5.91 28.40 -11.36
CA LEU A 376 -4.79 27.98 -12.21
C LEU A 376 -3.49 28.08 -11.42
N THR A 377 -2.77 26.97 -11.36
CA THR A 377 -1.51 26.88 -10.63
C THR A 377 -0.36 26.73 -11.61
N LEU A 378 0.70 27.50 -11.41
CA LEU A 378 1.91 27.40 -12.21
C LEU A 378 2.73 26.20 -11.73
N ILE A 379 2.89 25.20 -12.59
CA ILE A 379 3.57 23.93 -12.29
C ILE A 379 4.65 23.60 -13.33
N ASP A 380 5.61 22.77 -12.97
CA ASP A 380 6.51 22.09 -13.91
C ASP A 380 5.84 20.84 -14.54
N ASP A 381 6.56 20.20 -15.47
CA ASP A 381 6.15 18.99 -16.16
C ASP A 381 5.94 17.74 -15.28
N ARG A 382 6.21 17.83 -13.97
CA ARG A 382 5.93 16.79 -12.96
C ARG A 382 4.87 17.21 -11.94
N GLY A 383 4.25 18.37 -12.12
CA GLY A 383 3.24 18.88 -11.20
C GLY A 383 3.82 19.48 -9.93
N PHE A 384 5.08 19.91 -9.91
CA PHE A 384 5.63 20.71 -8.82
C PHE A 384 5.36 22.19 -9.08
N ARG A 385 4.88 22.91 -8.06
CA ARG A 385 4.71 24.36 -8.15
C ARG A 385 6.05 25.03 -8.45
N THR A 386 6.08 25.88 -9.46
CA THR A 386 7.27 26.64 -9.84
C THR A 386 6.99 28.14 -9.74
N PRO A 387 7.91 28.96 -9.18
CA PRO A 387 7.72 30.40 -9.08
C PRO A 387 7.92 31.12 -10.42
N VAL A 388 8.66 30.50 -11.37
CA VAL A 388 9.06 31.14 -12.62
C VAL A 388 8.86 30.18 -13.79
N CYS A 389 8.24 30.69 -14.85
CA CYS A 389 8.05 30.00 -16.12
C CYS A 389 8.09 31.04 -17.24
N MET A 390 9.06 30.90 -18.15
CA MET A 390 9.34 31.89 -19.20
C MET A 390 8.91 31.37 -20.58
N ASP A 391 8.43 32.27 -21.43
CA ASP A 391 8.25 32.01 -22.85
C ASP A 391 9.60 31.93 -23.58
N SER A 392 9.57 31.68 -24.89
CA SER A 392 10.78 31.65 -25.73
C SER A 392 11.54 32.98 -25.79
N GLY A 393 10.90 34.09 -25.40
CA GLY A 393 11.51 35.43 -25.34
C GLY A 393 12.04 35.81 -23.96
N GLY A 394 12.04 34.89 -22.99
CA GLY A 394 12.52 35.12 -21.63
C GLY A 394 11.56 35.92 -20.74
N LYS A 395 10.31 36.12 -21.16
CA LYS A 395 9.28 36.82 -20.37
C LYS A 395 8.40 35.82 -19.62
N PRO A 396 7.86 36.15 -18.45
CA PRO A 396 6.90 35.29 -17.76
C PRO A 396 5.72 34.94 -18.66
N ILE A 397 5.35 33.67 -18.72
CA ILE A 397 4.18 33.24 -19.48
C ILE A 397 2.90 33.91 -18.94
N THR A 398 1.96 34.20 -19.82
CA THR A 398 0.66 34.75 -19.40
C THR A 398 -0.11 33.76 -18.52
N LYS A 399 -0.82 34.28 -17.51
CA LYS A 399 -1.69 33.47 -16.63
C LYS A 399 -2.95 33.04 -17.39
N ARG A 400 -2.80 32.06 -18.27
CA ARG A 400 -3.84 31.50 -19.12
C ARG A 400 -3.79 29.98 -19.05
N PHE A 401 -4.96 29.35 -18.99
CA PHE A 401 -5.08 27.89 -19.02
C PHE A 401 -4.32 27.27 -20.19
N GLY A 402 -3.41 26.35 -19.88
CA GLY A 402 -2.60 25.64 -20.86
C GLY A 402 -1.47 26.44 -21.49
N ALA A 403 -1.18 27.66 -21.04
CA ALA A 403 0.00 28.38 -21.47
C ALA A 403 1.27 27.62 -21.05
N VAL A 404 2.16 27.36 -22.01
CA VAL A 404 3.39 26.58 -21.83
C VAL A 404 4.62 27.49 -21.92
N GLY A 405 5.60 27.23 -21.07
CA GLY A 405 6.91 27.86 -21.08
C GLY A 405 7.99 26.93 -20.53
N HIS A 406 9.11 27.52 -20.13
CA HIS A 406 10.25 26.81 -19.56
C HIS A 406 10.72 27.45 -18.25
N THR A 407 11.05 26.62 -17.28
CA THR A 407 11.72 27.03 -16.04
C THR A 407 13.16 27.45 -16.34
N PRO A 408 13.84 28.19 -15.44
CA PRO A 408 15.27 28.48 -15.59
C PRO A 408 16.17 27.24 -15.73
N ALA A 409 15.72 26.10 -15.20
CA ALA A 409 16.39 24.80 -15.34
C ALA A 409 16.09 24.09 -16.68
N GLY A 410 15.39 24.74 -17.61
CA GLY A 410 15.06 24.20 -18.94
C GLY A 410 13.87 23.22 -18.96
N ARG A 411 13.21 22.96 -17.82
CA ARG A 411 12.03 22.09 -17.78
C ARG A 411 10.79 22.80 -18.30
N THR A 412 9.93 22.09 -19.02
CA THR A 412 8.61 22.59 -19.40
C THR A 412 7.77 22.92 -18.16
N CYS A 413 7.03 24.01 -18.22
CA CYS A 413 6.11 24.46 -17.17
C CYS A 413 4.85 25.07 -17.79
N SER A 414 3.77 25.07 -17.02
CA SER A 414 2.47 25.56 -17.52
C SER A 414 1.53 25.99 -16.39
N TYR A 415 0.55 26.82 -16.73
CA TYR A 415 -0.61 27.07 -15.89
C TYR A 415 -1.64 25.96 -16.13
N ALA A 416 -1.80 25.09 -15.13
CA ALA A 416 -2.63 23.90 -15.25
C ALA A 416 -3.63 23.75 -14.10
N GLU A 417 -4.67 22.96 -14.38
CA GLU A 417 -5.64 22.43 -13.42
C GLU A 417 -5.29 20.97 -13.08
N PRO A 418 -5.50 20.54 -11.83
CA PRO A 418 -5.30 19.15 -11.45
C PRO A 418 -6.52 18.29 -11.79
N ILE A 419 -6.25 17.11 -12.34
CA ILE A 419 -7.22 16.02 -12.41
C ILE A 419 -6.91 15.05 -11.27
N VAL A 420 -7.77 15.03 -10.26
CA VAL A 420 -7.48 14.33 -8.99
C VAL A 420 -8.14 12.95 -8.96
N THR A 421 -7.35 11.92 -8.69
CA THR A 421 -7.83 10.59 -8.28
C THR A 421 -7.44 10.38 -6.83
N ILE A 422 -8.44 10.23 -5.97
CA ILE A 422 -8.26 9.99 -4.55
C ILE A 422 -8.12 8.49 -4.34
N LEU A 423 -7.12 8.06 -3.58
CA LEU A 423 -7.03 6.73 -3.00
C LEU A 423 -7.57 6.84 -1.57
N ASP A 424 -8.83 6.45 -1.37
CA ASP A 424 -9.54 6.61 -0.11
C ASP A 424 -9.36 5.40 0.80
N ARG A 425 -9.43 5.67 2.11
CA ARG A 425 -9.44 4.69 3.19
C ARG A 425 -10.25 5.26 4.35
N GLN A 426 -11.10 4.43 4.93
CA GLN A 426 -11.87 4.81 6.12
C GLN A 426 -11.73 3.75 7.20
N LEU A 427 -12.12 4.10 8.43
CA LEU A 427 -12.14 3.13 9.52
C LEU A 427 -13.30 2.16 9.34
N GLU A 428 -12.98 0.88 9.26
CA GLU A 428 -13.91 -0.23 9.06
C GLU A 428 -14.04 -1.03 10.35
N SER A 429 -15.16 -1.73 10.51
CA SER A 429 -15.38 -2.62 11.66
C SER A 429 -15.24 -4.07 11.21
N VAL A 430 -14.36 -4.80 11.90
CA VAL A 430 -14.03 -6.19 11.59
C VAL A 430 -14.39 -7.06 12.79
N ILE A 431 -15.13 -8.14 12.53
CA ILE A 431 -15.42 -9.19 13.51
C ILE A 431 -14.75 -10.45 13.02
N GLY A 432 -13.85 -11.02 13.81
CA GLY A 432 -13.14 -12.23 13.44
C GLY A 432 -13.32 -13.35 14.44
N LEU A 433 -13.26 -14.58 13.93
CA LEU A 433 -13.24 -15.82 14.68
C LEU A 433 -12.16 -16.73 14.09
N SER A 434 -11.39 -17.39 14.95
CA SER A 434 -10.46 -18.42 14.50
C SER A 434 -10.43 -19.60 15.45
N ALA A 435 -10.04 -20.74 14.89
CA ALA A 435 -9.76 -21.94 15.63
C ALA A 435 -8.58 -22.70 15.00
N THR A 436 -7.67 -23.16 15.85
CA THR A 436 -6.49 -23.94 15.46
C THR A 436 -6.40 -25.16 16.35
N TRP A 437 -6.22 -26.35 15.75
CA TRP A 437 -6.12 -27.62 16.47
C TRP A 437 -5.26 -28.63 15.72
N PHE A 438 -4.67 -29.57 16.46
CA PHE A 438 -4.04 -30.74 15.86
C PHE A 438 -5.11 -31.79 15.50
N SER A 439 -5.11 -32.26 14.25
CA SER A 439 -6.03 -33.30 13.79
C SER A 439 -5.28 -34.63 13.56
N PRO A 440 -5.54 -35.66 14.38
CA PRO A 440 -4.94 -36.98 14.20
C PRO A 440 -5.28 -37.63 12.84
N HIS A 441 -6.47 -37.35 12.30
CA HIS A 441 -6.94 -37.95 11.04
C HIS A 441 -6.10 -37.53 9.82
N VAL A 442 -5.62 -36.29 9.81
CA VAL A 442 -4.76 -35.76 8.73
C VAL A 442 -3.30 -35.58 9.16
N ASN A 443 -2.98 -35.98 10.40
CA ASN A 443 -1.66 -35.86 11.03
C ASN A 443 -1.01 -34.49 10.81
N GLY A 444 -1.73 -33.44 11.16
CA GLY A 444 -1.32 -32.06 10.95
C GLY A 444 -2.15 -31.08 11.77
N ILE A 445 -1.72 -29.83 11.78
CA ILE A 445 -2.42 -28.71 12.40
C ILE A 445 -3.39 -28.15 11.38
N ILE A 446 -4.65 -27.99 11.78
CA ILE A 446 -5.66 -27.31 10.98
C ILE A 446 -5.83 -25.91 11.57
N ARG A 447 -5.75 -24.90 10.71
CA ARG A 447 -6.04 -23.49 11.02
C ARG A 447 -7.32 -23.09 10.31
N THR A 448 -8.22 -22.43 11.02
CA THR A 448 -9.44 -21.87 10.43
C THR A 448 -9.63 -20.45 10.90
N GLU A 449 -10.00 -19.57 9.98
CA GLU A 449 -10.26 -18.17 10.27
C GLU A 449 -11.44 -17.70 9.43
N ALA A 450 -12.31 -16.88 10.01
CA ALA A 450 -13.37 -16.18 9.30
C ALA A 450 -13.54 -14.78 9.86
N GLU A 451 -13.62 -13.79 8.99
CA GLU A 451 -13.77 -12.39 9.33
C GLU A 451 -14.90 -11.75 8.53
N TYR A 452 -15.71 -10.96 9.23
CA TYR A 452 -16.78 -10.15 8.67
C TYR A 452 -16.36 -8.68 8.69
N PHE A 453 -16.24 -8.09 7.51
CA PHE A 453 -15.95 -6.69 7.28
C PHE A 453 -17.26 -5.96 7.03
N HIS A 454 -17.60 -5.05 7.94
CA HIS A 454 -18.81 -4.25 7.85
C HIS A 454 -18.53 -2.90 7.19
N ASP A 455 -19.31 -2.56 6.18
CA ASP A 455 -19.31 -1.27 5.48
C ASP A 455 -17.94 -0.93 4.85
N GLU A 456 -17.24 -1.94 4.32
CA GLU A 456 -15.95 -1.80 3.62
C GLU A 456 -16.15 -1.03 2.30
N GLU A 457 -15.22 -0.13 2.00
CA GLU A 457 -15.23 0.61 0.75
C GLU A 457 -14.96 -0.33 -0.43
N ALA A 458 -15.75 -0.20 -1.50
CA ALA A 458 -15.67 -1.08 -2.64
C ALA A 458 -15.65 -0.31 -3.96
N VAL A 459 -15.38 -1.03 -5.05
CA VAL A 459 -15.28 -0.45 -6.38
C VAL A 459 -16.44 -0.93 -7.25
N ILE A 460 -17.26 0.02 -7.68
CA ILE A 460 -18.13 -0.12 -8.85
C ILE A 460 -17.56 0.86 -9.89
N PRO A 461 -16.88 0.40 -10.96
CA PRO A 461 -16.09 1.27 -11.82
C PRO A 461 -16.86 2.49 -12.35
N ASN A 462 -18.15 2.34 -12.68
CA ASN A 462 -18.98 3.44 -13.17
C ASN A 462 -19.51 4.40 -12.09
N GLN A 463 -19.30 4.11 -10.79
CA GLN A 463 -19.59 5.02 -9.68
C GLN A 463 -18.32 5.68 -9.16
N ASN A 464 -17.22 4.93 -9.07
CA ASN A 464 -15.93 5.40 -8.57
C ASN A 464 -15.12 6.17 -9.62
N LEU A 465 -15.08 5.64 -10.85
CA LEU A 465 -14.12 6.01 -11.89
C LEU A 465 -14.79 6.54 -13.16
N ASN A 466 -16.04 7.02 -13.07
CA ASN A 466 -16.75 7.52 -14.24
C ASN A 466 -16.11 8.83 -14.73
N PRO A 467 -15.53 8.85 -15.95
CA PRO A 467 -14.87 10.04 -16.46
C PRO A 467 -15.84 11.17 -16.79
N LEU A 468 -17.16 10.93 -16.85
CA LEU A 468 -18.16 12.00 -17.00
C LEU A 468 -18.10 13.01 -15.86
N ALA A 469 -17.61 12.63 -14.68
CA ALA A 469 -17.38 13.56 -13.57
C ALA A 469 -16.33 14.63 -13.90
N GLN A 470 -15.52 14.44 -14.94
CA GLN A 470 -14.45 15.35 -15.38
C GLN A 470 -14.78 16.12 -16.64
N VAL A 471 -15.99 15.93 -17.19
CA VAL A 471 -16.41 16.60 -18.43
C VAL A 471 -17.21 17.86 -18.05
N PRO A 472 -16.89 19.02 -18.65
CA PRO A 472 -17.60 20.27 -18.38
C PRO A 472 -19.11 20.17 -18.58
N ARG A 473 -19.86 20.88 -17.74
CA ARG A 473 -21.32 20.96 -17.76
C ARG A 473 -21.87 21.45 -19.11
N SER A 474 -21.18 22.40 -19.73
CA SER A 474 -21.44 22.97 -21.05
C SER A 474 -21.44 21.91 -22.15
N ILE A 475 -20.64 20.85 -21.99
CA ILE A 475 -20.56 19.71 -22.91
C ILE A 475 -21.62 18.64 -22.55
N LEU A 476 -22.05 18.57 -21.30
CA LEU A 476 -23.05 17.62 -20.79
C LEU A 476 -24.48 18.17 -20.72
N GLY A 477 -24.80 19.16 -21.57
CA GLY A 477 -26.16 19.70 -21.65
C GLY A 477 -26.67 20.28 -20.33
N GLY A 478 -25.79 20.84 -19.50
CA GLY A 478 -26.17 21.45 -18.23
C GLY A 478 -26.20 20.51 -17.03
N ARG A 479 -25.72 19.26 -17.14
CA ARG A 479 -25.66 18.30 -16.01
C ARG A 479 -24.27 18.21 -15.38
N ILE A 480 -24.24 17.84 -14.09
CA ILE A 480 -23.02 17.57 -13.31
C ILE A 480 -23.04 16.10 -12.91
N PHE A 481 -21.90 15.44 -13.02
CA PHE A 481 -21.69 14.09 -12.50
C PHE A 481 -20.76 14.15 -11.31
N THR A 482 -21.08 13.40 -10.27
CA THR A 482 -20.22 13.28 -9.08
C THR A 482 -20.04 11.80 -8.81
N ASN A 483 -18.79 11.38 -8.72
CA ASN A 483 -18.44 10.02 -8.38
C ASN A 483 -18.57 9.80 -6.87
N THR A 484 -18.92 8.59 -6.49
CA THR A 484 -19.14 8.18 -5.09
C THR A 484 -18.47 6.85 -4.84
N ILE A 485 -18.07 6.61 -3.60
CA ILE A 485 -17.54 5.31 -3.18
C ILE A 485 -18.71 4.45 -2.68
N PRO A 486 -19.05 3.35 -3.36
CA PRO A 486 -20.01 2.38 -2.84
C PRO A 486 -19.38 1.59 -1.70
N ARG A 487 -20.23 1.08 -0.81
CA ARG A 487 -19.83 0.24 0.33
C ARG A 487 -20.54 -1.11 0.29
N THR A 488 -19.90 -2.11 0.88
CA THR A 488 -20.40 -3.48 0.93
C THR A 488 -19.80 -4.23 2.12
N ASP A 489 -20.41 -5.37 2.45
CA ASP A 489 -19.95 -6.23 3.53
C ASP A 489 -19.29 -7.47 2.92
N TYR A 490 -18.13 -7.82 3.46
CA TYR A 490 -17.33 -8.96 3.02
C TYR A 490 -17.20 -9.99 4.13
N VAL A 491 -17.28 -11.26 3.74
CA VAL A 491 -16.79 -12.37 4.55
C VAL A 491 -15.51 -12.87 3.92
N ARG A 492 -14.40 -12.80 4.65
CA ARG A 492 -13.14 -13.43 4.29
C ARG A 492 -12.92 -14.65 5.16
N TRP A 493 -12.33 -15.69 4.61
CA TRP A 493 -12.07 -16.93 5.36
C TRP A 493 -10.78 -17.61 4.89
N LEU A 494 -10.19 -18.38 5.78
CA LEU A 494 -9.02 -19.22 5.55
C LEU A 494 -9.24 -20.63 6.12
N LEU A 495 -8.80 -21.62 5.36
CA LEU A 495 -8.54 -22.98 5.82
C LEU A 495 -7.07 -23.32 5.56
N GLY A 496 -6.29 -23.43 6.63
CA GLY A 496 -4.87 -23.78 6.63
C GLY A 496 -4.62 -25.22 7.10
N TYR A 497 -3.57 -25.83 6.56
CA TYR A 497 -3.02 -27.12 6.94
C TYR A 497 -1.50 -27.02 7.05
N ASP A 498 -1.00 -27.33 8.25
CA ASP A 498 0.44 -27.31 8.52
C ASP A 498 0.91 -28.68 9.01
N ARG A 499 2.06 -29.14 8.51
CA ARG A 499 2.66 -30.40 8.96
C ARG A 499 4.16 -30.30 9.05
N PHE A 500 4.67 -30.57 10.25
CA PHE A 500 6.10 -30.80 10.46
C PHE A 500 6.48 -32.20 9.99
N PHE A 501 7.60 -32.30 9.28
CA PHE A 501 8.17 -33.57 8.87
C PHE A 501 9.71 -33.48 8.87
N PHE A 502 10.36 -34.62 9.03
CA PHE A 502 11.82 -34.69 8.99
C PHE A 502 12.26 -35.32 7.67
N PHE A 503 13.12 -34.63 6.93
CA PHE A 503 13.78 -35.17 5.75
C PHE A 503 15.29 -35.12 5.93
N ARG A 504 15.78 -36.11 6.68
CA ARG A 504 17.20 -36.22 7.09
C ARG A 504 18.21 -36.11 5.94
N PRO A 505 17.94 -36.58 4.70
CA PRO A 505 18.89 -36.41 3.59
C PRO A 505 19.20 -34.95 3.22
N VAL A 506 18.28 -34.01 3.45
CA VAL A 506 18.47 -32.58 3.15
C VAL A 506 18.87 -31.80 4.39
N ASN A 507 18.25 -32.10 5.54
CA ASN A 507 18.63 -31.49 6.81
C ASN A 507 18.51 -32.53 7.94
N PRO A 508 19.65 -33.01 8.51
CA PRO A 508 19.63 -34.02 9.56
C PRO A 508 19.20 -33.48 10.92
N SER A 509 19.25 -32.16 11.12
CA SER A 509 19.12 -31.53 12.44
C SER A 509 17.81 -30.77 12.63
N ASN A 510 17.20 -30.25 11.56
CA ASN A 510 15.99 -29.45 11.63
C ASN A 510 14.81 -30.15 10.94
N SER A 511 13.61 -29.90 11.46
CA SER A 511 12.36 -30.26 10.79
C SER A 511 12.08 -29.33 9.63
N PHE A 512 11.40 -29.86 8.62
CA PHE A 512 10.73 -29.10 7.58
C PHE A 512 9.26 -28.91 7.97
N ILE A 513 8.64 -27.85 7.44
CA ILE A 513 7.21 -27.61 7.56
C ILE A 513 6.61 -27.54 6.16
N VAL A 514 5.52 -28.26 5.93
CA VAL A 514 4.60 -27.98 4.82
C VAL A 514 3.52 -27.08 5.37
N VAL A 515 3.30 -25.94 4.72
CA VAL A 515 2.20 -25.03 4.99
C VAL A 515 1.38 -24.93 3.71
N ALA A 516 0.07 -25.14 3.83
CA ALA A 516 -0.87 -24.98 2.73
C ALA A 516 -2.12 -24.26 3.24
N ALA A 517 -2.57 -23.24 2.53
CA ALA A 517 -3.78 -22.52 2.90
C ALA A 517 -4.65 -22.23 1.67
N ILE A 518 -5.96 -22.28 1.88
CA ILE A 518 -6.96 -21.81 0.92
C ILE A 518 -7.64 -20.60 1.54
N HIS A 519 -7.66 -19.51 0.79
CA HIS A 519 -8.30 -18.26 1.17
C HIS A 519 -9.53 -18.04 0.29
N GLY A 520 -10.57 -17.44 0.86
CA GLY A 520 -11.76 -17.04 0.11
C GLY A 520 -12.32 -15.71 0.59
N GLU A 521 -12.90 -14.94 -0.33
CA GLU A 521 -13.67 -13.74 -0.06
C GLU A 521 -15.06 -13.90 -0.66
N SER A 522 -16.08 -13.43 0.05
CA SER A 522 -17.46 -13.44 -0.41
C SER A 522 -18.13 -12.12 -0.07
N ASN A 523 -18.63 -11.45 -1.10
CA ASN A 523 -19.46 -10.25 -0.94
C ASN A 523 -20.88 -10.66 -0.56
N VAL A 524 -21.34 -10.25 0.62
CA VAL A 524 -22.66 -10.63 1.16
C VAL A 524 -23.79 -9.79 0.56
N PHE A 525 -23.49 -8.63 -0.01
CA PHE A 525 -24.46 -7.70 -0.61
C PHE A 525 -24.47 -7.69 -2.14
N GLU A 526 -23.77 -8.62 -2.80
CA GLU A 526 -23.77 -8.73 -4.26
C GLU A 526 -25.21 -9.02 -4.75
N ARG A 527 -25.81 -8.04 -5.44
CA ARG A 527 -27.14 -8.14 -6.06
C ARG A 527 -26.98 -7.90 -7.56
N ARG A 528 -27.92 -8.39 -8.38
CA ARG A 528 -27.91 -8.19 -9.85
C ARG A 528 -27.73 -6.73 -10.30
N GLU A 529 -28.08 -5.76 -9.46
CA GLU A 529 -28.00 -4.32 -9.73
C GLU A 529 -26.69 -3.66 -9.28
N ARG A 530 -25.82 -4.37 -8.52
CA ARG A 530 -24.55 -3.87 -8.01
C ARG A 530 -23.43 -4.84 -8.39
N ASP A 531 -22.64 -4.42 -9.38
CA ASP A 531 -21.56 -5.20 -9.95
C ASP A 531 -20.21 -4.70 -9.41
N PHE A 532 -19.82 -5.25 -8.25
CA PHE A 532 -18.56 -4.92 -7.60
C PHE A 532 -17.38 -5.57 -8.35
N ARG A 533 -16.32 -4.79 -8.56
CA ARG A 533 -15.12 -5.17 -9.32
C ARG A 533 -13.88 -4.85 -8.52
N THR A 534 -12.72 -5.33 -8.97
CA THR A 534 -11.46 -4.74 -8.54
C THR A 534 -11.22 -3.43 -9.30
N ALA A 535 -10.33 -2.57 -8.79
CA ALA A 535 -9.87 -1.39 -9.52
C ALA A 535 -8.91 -1.74 -10.68
N GLN A 536 -8.58 -3.02 -10.88
CA GLN A 536 -7.67 -3.48 -11.90
C GLN A 536 -8.38 -3.64 -13.24
N GLN A 537 -7.74 -3.17 -14.32
CA GLN A 537 -8.29 -3.29 -15.66
C GLN A 537 -7.98 -4.67 -16.23
N LYS A 538 -8.96 -5.29 -16.90
CA LYS A 538 -8.73 -6.55 -17.62
C LYS A 538 -7.68 -6.36 -18.72
N PRO A 539 -6.78 -7.34 -18.92
CA PRO A 539 -5.81 -7.30 -20.00
C PRO A 539 -6.45 -6.98 -21.37
N GLY A 540 -5.88 -6.03 -22.10
CA GLY A 540 -6.34 -5.64 -23.45
C GLY A 540 -7.66 -4.84 -23.49
N LYS A 541 -8.30 -4.55 -22.35
CA LYS A 541 -9.49 -3.70 -22.30
C LYS A 541 -9.12 -2.27 -21.89
N PRO A 542 -9.68 -1.23 -22.54
CA PRO A 542 -9.45 0.14 -22.11
C PRO A 542 -10.21 0.44 -20.82
N ALA A 543 -9.62 1.24 -19.93
CA ALA A 543 -10.25 1.72 -18.69
C ALA A 543 -11.66 2.31 -18.89
N THR A 544 -11.84 3.00 -20.02
CA THR A 544 -13.08 3.70 -20.37
C THR A 544 -13.57 3.28 -21.74
N ALA A 545 -14.88 3.33 -21.96
CA ALA A 545 -15.52 3.04 -23.25
C ALA A 545 -16.45 4.18 -23.67
N PRO A 546 -16.58 4.47 -24.97
CA PRO A 546 -17.60 5.40 -25.47
C PRO A 546 -19.00 4.98 -25.02
N THR A 547 -19.86 5.96 -24.77
CA THR A 547 -21.27 5.73 -24.44
C THR A 547 -22.17 6.68 -25.21
N SER A 548 -23.43 6.32 -25.35
CA SER A 548 -24.48 7.11 -26.02
C SER A 548 -25.60 7.50 -25.05
N LEU A 549 -25.26 7.69 -23.77
CA LEU A 549 -26.23 8.09 -22.75
C LEU A 549 -26.96 9.37 -23.19
N PRO A 550 -28.28 9.50 -22.94
CA PRO A 550 -29.08 10.67 -23.34
C PRO A 550 -28.58 12.02 -22.79
N VAL A 551 -27.74 11.97 -21.75
CA VAL A 551 -27.09 13.12 -21.11
C VAL A 551 -25.94 13.72 -21.93
N CYS A 552 -25.45 13.00 -22.94
CA CYS A 552 -24.35 13.45 -23.77
C CYS A 552 -24.85 14.29 -24.94
N SER A 553 -24.39 15.54 -25.01
CA SER A 553 -24.70 16.40 -26.15
C SER A 553 -24.10 15.85 -27.45
N PRO A 554 -24.64 16.24 -28.62
CA PRO A 554 -24.02 15.91 -29.91
C PRO A 554 -22.55 16.34 -29.99
N VAL A 555 -22.18 17.44 -29.33
CA VAL A 555 -20.81 17.91 -29.24
C VAL A 555 -19.94 16.94 -28.43
N ALA A 556 -20.42 16.45 -27.29
CA ALA A 556 -19.72 15.48 -26.44
C ALA A 556 -19.48 14.13 -27.14
N LEU A 557 -20.43 13.73 -27.99
CA LEU A 557 -20.35 12.51 -28.80
C LEU A 557 -19.35 12.70 -29.95
N ALA A 558 -19.40 13.84 -30.65
CA ALA A 558 -18.47 14.17 -31.73
C ALA A 558 -17.02 14.32 -31.23
N SER A 559 -16.82 14.87 -30.02
CA SER A 559 -15.50 15.03 -29.39
C SER A 559 -14.97 13.79 -28.68
N LYS A 560 -15.73 12.67 -28.69
CA LYS A 560 -15.41 11.40 -27.99
C LYS A 560 -15.20 11.58 -26.46
N GLN A 561 -15.76 12.64 -25.88
CA GLN A 561 -15.67 12.92 -24.43
C GLN A 561 -16.74 12.18 -23.63
N CYS A 562 -17.84 11.76 -24.28
CA CYS A 562 -18.87 10.94 -23.67
C CYS A 562 -18.38 9.48 -23.50
N ARG A 563 -17.70 9.21 -22.38
CA ARG A 563 -17.19 7.87 -22.02
C ARG A 563 -17.64 7.49 -20.61
N ILE A 564 -17.71 6.20 -20.34
CA ILE A 564 -17.95 5.62 -19.01
C ILE A 564 -16.84 4.66 -18.64
N ALA A 565 -16.78 4.23 -17.38
CA ALA A 565 -15.94 3.12 -16.93
C ALA A 565 -16.80 1.85 -16.83
N PRO A 566 -16.91 1.04 -17.90
CA PRO A 566 -17.82 -0.10 -17.90
C PRO A 566 -17.25 -1.23 -17.01
N ALA A 567 -18.07 -1.79 -16.12
CA ALA A 567 -17.64 -2.81 -15.16
C ALA A 567 -16.95 -4.01 -15.82
N LYS A 568 -17.43 -4.45 -17.00
CA LYS A 568 -16.84 -5.54 -17.80
C LYS A 568 -15.39 -5.35 -18.24
N ASN A 569 -14.86 -4.12 -18.21
CA ASN A 569 -13.46 -3.84 -18.56
C ASN A 569 -12.53 -3.92 -17.33
N PHE A 570 -13.09 -4.12 -16.14
CA PHE A 570 -12.35 -4.28 -14.89
C PHE A 570 -12.44 -5.73 -14.44
N GLU A 571 -11.40 -6.19 -13.75
CA GLU A 571 -11.33 -7.56 -13.26
C GLU A 571 -12.46 -7.80 -12.25
N ASP A 572 -13.00 -9.02 -12.34
CA ASP A 572 -13.99 -9.50 -11.41
C ASP A 572 -13.35 -9.52 -10.04
N LEU A 573 -14.10 -9.15 -9.00
CA LEU A 573 -13.62 -9.32 -7.63
C LEU A 573 -13.29 -10.80 -7.33
N LYS A 574 -13.94 -11.72 -8.07
CA LYS A 574 -13.69 -13.15 -8.09
C LYS A 574 -12.75 -13.52 -9.23
N ALA A 575 -11.44 -13.48 -8.99
CA ALA A 575 -10.50 -14.20 -9.85
C ALA A 575 -10.43 -15.66 -9.37
N PHE A 576 -11.35 -16.51 -9.83
CA PHE A 576 -10.94 -17.90 -10.07
C PHE A 576 -10.61 -17.95 -11.55
N ASP A 577 -9.31 -17.95 -11.84
CA ASP A 577 -8.81 -18.42 -13.14
C ASP A 577 -9.31 -19.85 -13.31
N ASN A 578 -10.37 -20.00 -14.10
CA ASN A 578 -10.68 -21.21 -14.83
C ASN A 578 -10.64 -20.82 -16.31
N ASP A 579 -9.42 -20.64 -16.81
CA ASP A 579 -9.12 -20.90 -18.22
C ASP A 579 -8.69 -22.37 -18.37
#